data_AF-A0AB38NKG5-F1
#
_entry.id   AF-A0AB38NKG5-F1
#
_cell.length_a   1.000
_cell.length_b   1.000
_cell.length_c   1.000
_cell.angle_alpha   90.00
_cell.angle_beta   90.00
_cell.angle_gamma   90.00
#
_symmetry.space_group_name_H-M   'P 1'
#
loop_
_entity.id
_entity.type
_entity.pdbx_description
1 polymer ?
#
loop_
_entity_poly.entity_id
_entity_poly.type
_entity_poly.pdbx_seq_one_letter_code
_entity_poly.pdbx_strand_id
1 'polypeptide(L)'
;MNKIISLYILIILFLAGCNLELSEEVDVKPAITLERIDISVSSSGIRGTSKLTMRKGNKKAFVAVGYYSDHSSKVLTDLSIWRSNNKNIGYFVEPGQLIGKALGFIKITATKDGVTSNTV
;
A
#
# COMPACT_ATOMS: atom_id res chain seq x y z
N MET A 1 70.16 2.16 20.67
CA MET A 1 70.12 1.66 19.29
C MET A 1 69.57 0.25 19.32
N ASN A 2 68.23 0.11 19.36
CA ASN A 2 67.34 0.02 18.19
C ASN A 2 67.45 -1.40 17.61
N LYS A 3 66.54 -2.31 18.01
CA LYS A 3 65.37 -2.77 17.21
C LYS A 3 65.84 -3.32 15.87
N ILE A 4 65.71 -4.60 15.53
CA ILE A 4 64.72 -5.09 14.52
C ILE A 4 64.70 -6.65 14.45
N ILE A 5 65.36 -7.39 15.35
CA ILE A 5 65.59 -8.85 15.21
C ILE A 5 64.33 -9.73 15.43
N SER A 6 63.15 -9.18 15.73
CA SER A 6 62.02 -9.98 16.25
C SER A 6 60.79 -10.16 15.35
N LEU A 7 60.77 -9.73 14.08
CA LEU A 7 59.47 -9.71 13.36
C LEU A 7 59.47 -9.90 11.84
N TYR A 8 60.32 -10.72 11.24
CA TYR A 8 60.15 -11.05 9.80
C TYR A 8 60.32 -12.55 9.50
N ILE A 9 60.16 -13.42 10.50
CA ILE A 9 60.03 -14.89 10.33
C ILE A 9 58.55 -15.35 10.29
N LEU A 10 57.62 -14.39 10.17
CA LEU A 10 56.18 -14.64 10.05
C LEU A 10 55.64 -14.24 8.66
N ILE A 11 56.42 -14.50 7.60
CA ILE A 11 56.08 -14.10 6.21
C ILE A 11 55.89 -15.28 5.26
N ILE A 12 55.92 -16.50 5.79
CA ILE A 12 55.66 -17.69 4.97
C ILE A 12 54.73 -18.61 5.75
N LEU A 13 53.41 -18.43 5.54
CA LEU A 13 52.29 -19.38 5.70
C LEU A 13 50.97 -18.63 5.99
N PHE A 14 50.56 -17.72 5.10
CA PHE A 14 49.13 -17.50 4.83
C PHE A 14 48.84 -18.30 3.55
N LEU A 15 48.87 -19.64 3.65
CA LEU A 15 47.67 -20.47 3.72
C LEU A 15 46.67 -20.11 2.60
N ALA A 16 46.65 -21.01 1.63
CA ALA A 16 45.68 -21.08 0.55
C ALA A 16 44.25 -20.97 1.11
N GLY A 17 43.45 -20.15 0.44
CA GLY A 17 42.05 -19.96 0.77
C GLY A 17 41.49 -18.67 0.19
N CYS A 18 41.81 -18.33 -1.07
CA CYS A 18 40.87 -17.52 -1.85
C CYS A 18 39.73 -18.44 -2.26
N ASN A 19 38.87 -18.83 -1.32
CA ASN A 19 37.50 -19.17 -1.66
C ASN A 19 36.81 -17.86 -2.03
N LEU A 20 37.05 -17.42 -3.27
CA LEU A 20 36.17 -16.52 -3.96
C LEU A 20 34.88 -17.30 -4.22
N GLU A 21 34.07 -17.48 -3.18
CA GLU A 21 32.66 -17.72 -3.38
C GLU A 21 32.13 -16.47 -4.07
N LEU A 22 32.11 -16.53 -5.40
CA LEU A 22 31.19 -15.73 -6.19
C LEU A 22 29.80 -16.18 -5.73
N SER A 23 29.32 -15.57 -4.65
CA SER A 23 27.89 -15.57 -4.36
C SER A 23 27.28 -14.77 -5.51
N GLU A 24 26.86 -15.45 -6.56
CA GLU A 24 25.79 -14.96 -7.40
C GLU A 24 24.60 -14.75 -6.46
N GLU A 25 24.53 -13.56 -5.86
CA GLU A 25 23.27 -13.05 -5.35
C GLU A 25 22.36 -13.01 -6.56
N VAL A 26 21.54 -14.05 -6.71
CA VAL A 26 20.37 -13.98 -7.56
C VAL A 26 19.58 -12.81 -7.01
N ASP A 27 19.66 -11.66 -7.69
CA ASP A 27 18.92 -10.44 -7.38
C ASP A 27 17.42 -10.71 -7.59
N VAL A 28 16.83 -11.46 -6.67
CA VAL A 28 15.39 -11.61 -6.57
C VAL A 28 14.88 -10.32 -5.95
N LYS A 29 14.72 -9.29 -6.80
CA LYS A 29 14.01 -8.07 -6.41
C LYS A 29 12.69 -8.49 -5.73
N PRO A 30 12.42 -8.05 -4.50
CA PRO A 30 11.22 -8.46 -3.79
C PRO A 30 9.98 -8.06 -4.58
N ALA A 31 9.00 -8.96 -4.67
CA ALA A 31 7.72 -8.68 -5.28
C ALA A 31 6.98 -7.62 -4.45
N ILE A 32 6.59 -6.52 -5.11
CA ILE A 32 5.83 -5.44 -4.45
C ILE A 32 4.37 -5.90 -4.33
N THR A 33 3.85 -5.91 -3.10
CA THR A 33 2.48 -6.35 -2.79
C THR A 33 1.67 -5.19 -2.23
N LEU A 34 0.38 -5.14 -2.56
CA LEU A 34 -0.55 -4.19 -1.95
C LEU A 34 -0.89 -4.67 -0.54
N GLU A 35 -0.73 -3.81 0.46
CA GLU A 35 -0.92 -4.18 1.87
C GLU A 35 -2.17 -3.55 2.48
N ARG A 36 -2.51 -2.32 2.08
CA ARG A 36 -3.67 -1.58 2.60
C ARG A 36 -4.31 -0.73 1.52
N ILE A 37 -5.63 -0.55 1.63
CA ILE A 37 -6.38 0.47 0.87
C ILE A 37 -7.13 1.34 1.86
N ASP A 38 -6.98 2.66 1.74
CA ASP A 38 -7.78 3.62 2.48
C ASP A 38 -8.71 4.37 1.52
N ILE A 39 -10.00 4.38 1.82
CA ILE A 39 -11.01 5.17 1.11
C ILE A 39 -11.43 6.37 1.93
N SER A 40 -11.56 7.50 1.26
CA SER A 40 -12.06 8.76 1.85
C SER A 40 -12.84 9.58 0.82
N VAL A 41 -13.65 10.52 1.29
CA VAL A 41 -14.39 11.45 0.43
C VAL A 41 -13.43 12.49 -0.15
N SER A 42 -13.54 12.78 -1.44
CA SER A 42 -12.64 13.72 -2.14
C SER A 42 -12.76 15.19 -1.66
N SER A 43 -13.82 15.57 -0.94
CA SER A 43 -13.99 16.93 -0.42
C SER A 43 -13.41 17.11 0.98
N SER A 44 -12.42 18.01 1.09
CA SER A 44 -11.93 18.52 2.37
C SER A 44 -12.98 19.44 3.00
N GLY A 45 -13.67 18.92 4.01
CA GLY A 45 -14.73 19.63 4.74
C GLY A 45 -15.36 18.80 5.85
N ILE A 46 -14.75 17.67 6.23
CA ILE A 46 -15.24 16.81 7.29
C ILE A 46 -14.63 17.29 8.60
N ARG A 47 -15.17 18.38 9.14
CA ARG A 47 -14.95 18.72 10.55
C ARG A 47 -15.90 17.86 11.38
N GLY A 48 -15.37 16.79 11.97
CA GLY A 48 -15.94 16.18 13.17
C GLY A 48 -17.28 15.45 13.04
N THR A 49 -17.47 14.57 12.05
CA THR A 49 -18.51 13.53 12.15
C THR A 49 -18.00 12.21 11.61
N SER A 50 -18.17 11.13 12.39
CA SER A 50 -17.91 9.73 12.01
C SER A 50 -18.89 9.21 10.94
N LYS A 51 -19.66 10.09 10.30
CA LYS A 51 -20.80 9.77 9.47
C LYS A 51 -20.93 10.75 8.32
N LEU A 52 -20.63 10.28 7.12
CA LEU A 52 -20.88 11.03 5.90
C LEU A 52 -22.38 11.11 5.63
N THR A 53 -22.89 12.32 5.41
CA THR A 53 -24.28 12.54 5.00
C THR A 53 -24.34 13.05 3.55
N MET A 54 -25.32 12.55 2.80
CA MET A 54 -25.54 12.89 1.40
C MET A 54 -27.05 12.91 1.12
N ARG A 55 -27.53 13.94 0.42
CA ARG A 55 -28.94 14.02 0.00
C ARG A 55 -29.22 12.96 -1.08
N LYS A 56 -30.43 12.40 -1.08
CA LYS A 56 -30.93 11.55 -2.17
C LYS A 56 -30.82 12.31 -3.51
N GLY A 57 -30.42 11.61 -4.57
CA GLY A 57 -30.21 12.15 -5.91
C GLY A 57 -28.83 12.77 -6.12
N ASN A 58 -28.11 13.11 -5.05
CA ASN A 58 -26.77 13.70 -5.17
C ASN A 58 -25.70 12.61 -5.34
N LYS A 59 -24.60 13.03 -5.96
CA LYS A 59 -23.38 12.24 -6.11
C LYS A 59 -22.31 12.71 -5.12
N LYS A 60 -21.47 11.79 -4.67
CA LYS A 60 -20.27 12.06 -3.88
C LYS A 60 -19.09 11.28 -4.45
N ALA A 61 -17.95 11.96 -4.55
CA ALA A 61 -16.70 11.36 -5.00
C ALA A 61 -15.90 10.83 -3.81
N PHE A 62 -15.31 9.67 -4.01
CA PHE A 62 -14.41 8.99 -3.09
C PHE A 62 -13.10 8.69 -3.82
N VAL A 63 -12.01 8.73 -3.07
CA VAL A 63 -10.67 8.32 -3.53
C VAL A 63 -10.29 7.05 -2.79
N ALA A 64 -9.68 6.11 -3.51
CA ALA A 64 -8.99 4.97 -2.92
C ALA A 64 -7.48 5.18 -3.05
N VAL A 65 -6.74 5.12 -1.94
CA VAL A 65 -5.28 5.15 -1.91
C VAL A 65 -4.76 3.80 -1.43
N GLY A 66 -3.96 3.14 -2.25
CA GLY A 66 -3.28 1.89 -1.90
C GLY A 66 -1.88 2.15 -1.36
N TYR A 67 -1.48 1.36 -0.36
CA TYR A 67 -0.16 1.37 0.26
C TYR A 67 0.50 0.02 0.04
N TYR A 68 1.72 0.04 -0.51
CA TYR A 68 2.46 -1.15 -0.91
C TYR A 68 3.61 -1.47 0.05
N SER A 69 4.11 -2.70 -0.01
CA SER A 69 5.20 -3.21 0.84
C SER A 69 6.55 -2.50 0.65
N ASP A 70 6.72 -1.77 -0.45
CA ASP A 70 7.88 -0.91 -0.69
C ASP A 70 7.71 0.51 -0.10
N HIS A 71 6.69 0.70 0.74
CA HIS A 71 6.24 1.98 1.31
C HIS A 71 5.74 3.01 0.28
N SER A 72 5.61 2.63 -1.00
CA SER A 72 4.98 3.50 -1.99
C SER A 72 3.46 3.55 -1.80
N SER A 73 2.84 4.62 -2.32
CA SER A 73 1.39 4.71 -2.40
C SER A 73 0.93 5.07 -3.81
N LYS A 74 -0.25 4.61 -4.19
CA LYS A 74 -0.87 4.92 -5.49
C LYS A 74 -2.35 5.21 -5.32
N VAL A 75 -2.87 6.13 -6.15
CA VAL A 75 -4.31 6.28 -6.31
C VAL A 75 -4.85 5.08 -7.07
N LEU A 76 -5.81 4.39 -6.47
CA LEU A 76 -6.43 3.17 -7.00
C LEU A 76 -7.92 3.37 -7.30
N THR A 77 -8.43 4.61 -7.31
CA THR A 77 -9.87 4.90 -7.48
C THR A 77 -10.47 4.16 -8.67
N ASP A 78 -9.84 4.25 -9.83
CA ASP A 78 -10.32 3.62 -11.08
C ASP A 78 -9.92 2.15 -11.22
N LEU A 79 -8.99 1.69 -10.38
CA LEU A 79 -8.47 0.33 -10.40
C LEU A 79 -9.14 -0.58 -9.36
N SER A 80 -9.96 -0.01 -8.47
CA SER A 80 -10.60 -0.75 -7.39
C SER A 80 -12.04 -1.14 -7.72
N ILE A 81 -12.46 -2.28 -7.19
CA ILE A 81 -13.86 -2.71 -7.21
C ILE A 81 -14.59 -2.06 -6.04
N TRP A 82 -15.52 -1.15 -6.34
CA TRP A 82 -16.31 -0.46 -5.32
C TRP A 82 -17.60 -1.20 -4.98
N ARG A 83 -17.92 -1.30 -3.69
CA ARG A 83 -19.10 -2.01 -3.17
C ARG A 83 -19.91 -1.14 -2.22
N SER A 84 -21.22 -1.30 -2.29
CA SER A 84 -22.20 -0.83 -1.30
C SER A 84 -22.97 -2.05 -0.80
N ASN A 85 -23.20 -2.15 0.51
CA ASN A 85 -23.96 -3.25 1.08
C ASN A 85 -25.46 -3.21 0.72
N ASN A 86 -25.99 -2.06 0.27
CA ASN A 86 -27.37 -1.95 -0.19
C ASN A 86 -27.49 -0.95 -1.37
N LYS A 87 -27.47 -1.50 -2.58
CA LYS A 87 -27.59 -0.74 -3.83
C LYS A 87 -28.95 -0.03 -4.00
N ASN A 88 -29.99 -0.43 -3.26
CA ASN A 88 -31.29 0.25 -3.29
C ASN A 88 -31.25 1.60 -2.56
N ILE A 89 -30.32 1.77 -1.61
CA ILE A 89 -30.10 3.03 -0.88
C ILE A 89 -29.03 3.88 -1.58
N GLY A 90 -27.93 3.28 -2.04
CA GLY A 90 -26.91 3.97 -2.82
C GLY A 90 -25.92 3.03 -3.47
N TYR A 91 -25.40 3.42 -4.63
CA TYR A 91 -24.50 2.59 -5.44
C TYR A 91 -23.49 3.45 -6.21
N PHE A 92 -22.40 2.84 -6.64
CA PHE A 92 -21.38 3.51 -7.45
C PHE A 92 -21.81 3.49 -8.92
N VAL A 93 -21.94 4.68 -9.52
CA VAL A 93 -22.26 4.85 -10.95
C VAL A 93 -21.01 4.75 -11.82
N GLU A 94 -19.87 5.15 -11.26
CA GLU A 94 -18.52 5.07 -11.81
C GLU A 94 -17.57 4.73 -10.65
N PRO A 95 -16.34 4.25 -10.91
CA PRO A 95 -15.35 4.08 -9.86
C PRO A 95 -15.20 5.34 -9.00
N GLY A 96 -15.31 5.18 -7.67
CA GLY A 96 -15.27 6.30 -6.73
C GLY A 96 -16.47 7.25 -6.72
N GLN A 97 -17.42 7.16 -7.67
CA GLN A 97 -18.59 8.06 -7.71
C GLN A 97 -19.85 7.37 -7.19
N LEU A 98 -20.22 7.65 -5.94
CA LEU A 98 -21.43 7.12 -5.29
C LEU A 98 -22.64 8.04 -5.57
N ILE A 99 -23.79 7.46 -5.93
CA ILE A 99 -25.09 8.17 -5.97
C ILE A 99 -26.02 7.68 -4.86
N GLY A 100 -26.72 8.61 -4.21
CA GLY A 100 -27.80 8.30 -3.26
C GLY A 100 -29.13 8.04 -3.97
N LYS A 101 -29.70 6.84 -3.81
CA LYS A 101 -30.98 6.42 -4.44
C LYS A 101 -32.18 6.52 -3.48
N ALA A 102 -32.00 6.22 -2.20
CA ALA A 102 -33.06 6.27 -1.19
C ALA A 102 -32.53 6.75 0.17
N LEU A 103 -33.43 7.00 1.12
CA LEU A 103 -33.06 7.30 2.50
C LEU A 103 -32.57 6.03 3.21
N GLY A 104 -31.56 6.17 4.05
CA GLY A 104 -31.02 5.09 4.87
C GLY A 104 -29.52 5.21 5.07
N PHE A 105 -28.92 4.15 5.62
CA PHE A 105 -27.48 4.03 5.83
C PHE A 105 -26.93 2.87 5.02
N ILE A 106 -25.79 3.09 4.40
CA ILE A 106 -25.02 2.07 3.70
C ILE A 106 -23.60 2.07 4.23
N LYS A 107 -22.94 0.93 4.05
CA LYS A 107 -21.51 0.76 4.22
C LYS A 107 -20.90 0.59 2.85
N ILE A 108 -19.81 1.31 2.59
CA ILE A 108 -19.07 1.20 1.33
C ILE A 108 -17.64 0.76 1.55
N THR A 109 -17.09 0.03 0.57
CA THR A 109 -15.70 -0.44 0.55
C THR A 109 -15.17 -0.44 -0.88
N ALA A 110 -13.85 -0.42 -1.03
CA ALA A 110 -13.13 -0.68 -2.27
C ALA A 110 -12.26 -1.94 -2.11
N THR A 111 -12.02 -2.68 -3.19
CA THR A 111 -11.16 -3.89 -3.16
C THR A 111 -10.27 -3.97 -4.40
N LYS A 112 -8.99 -4.29 -4.20
CA LYS A 112 -8.01 -4.55 -5.26
C LYS A 112 -7.04 -5.64 -4.80
N ASP A 113 -6.73 -6.59 -5.67
CA ASP A 113 -5.76 -7.68 -5.42
C ASP A 113 -6.02 -8.44 -4.11
N GLY A 114 -7.29 -8.65 -3.77
CA GLY A 114 -7.71 -9.32 -2.53
C GLY A 114 -7.70 -8.44 -1.27
N VAL A 115 -7.16 -7.22 -1.33
CA VAL A 115 -7.16 -6.26 -0.22
C VAL A 115 -8.44 -5.43 -0.23
N THR A 116 -9.17 -5.43 0.88
CA THR A 116 -10.37 -4.61 1.09
C THR A 116 -10.05 -3.39 1.97
N SER A 117 -10.65 -2.25 1.64
CA SER A 117 -10.43 -0.99 2.36
C SER A 117 -11.09 -0.93 3.73
N ASN A 118 -10.84 0.17 4.46
CA ASN A 118 -11.72 0.61 5.53
C ASN A 118 -13.18 0.77 5.03
N THR A 119 -14.12 0.71 5.98
CA THR A 119 -15.53 1.00 5.70
C THR A 119 -15.83 2.48 5.93
N VAL A 120 -16.61 3.07 5.04
CA VAL A 120 -17.26 4.39 5.21
C VAL A 120 -18.77 4.23 5.25
#